data_AF-A0A1G0JCW4-F1
#
_entry.id   AF-A0A1G0JCW4-F1
#
_cell.length_a   1.000
_cell.length_b   1.000
_cell.length_c   1.000
_cell.angle_alpha   90.00
_cell.angle_beta   90.00
_cell.angle_gamma   90.00
#
_symmetry.space_group_name_H-M   'P 1'
#
loop_
_entity.id
_entity.type
_entity.pdbx_description
1 polymer ?
#
loop_
_entity_poly.entity_id
_entity_poly.type
_entity_poly.pdbx_seq_one_letter_code
_entity_poly.pdbx_strand_id
1 'polypeptide(L)'
;MLDFLLYVQTDRAVTQRICTALAEQQLIQRWDITVQVETGETKVEGLYQIDEAAMNALPAEAFVALRQVGALQTAYCQLLSMQHLKTLDQLAHAHEETTQPPQNLLSDELDFELLNDGGTISFGP
;
A
#
# COMPACT_ATOMS: atom_id res chain seq x y z
N MET A 1 -2.11 -25.61 4.82
CA MET A 1 -0.91 -24.97 4.23
C MET A 1 -1.00 -24.92 2.70
N LEU A 2 -1.39 -26.03 2.03
CA LEU A 2 -1.59 -26.04 0.57
C LEU A 2 -2.69 -25.06 0.10
N ASP A 3 -3.77 -24.92 0.88
CA ASP A 3 -4.90 -24.04 0.55
C ASP A 3 -4.52 -22.55 0.53
N PHE A 4 -3.59 -22.14 1.40
CA PHE A 4 -3.07 -20.76 1.43
C PHE A 4 -2.31 -20.42 0.16
N LEU A 5 -1.43 -21.31 -0.30
CA LEU A 5 -0.68 -21.10 -1.54
C LEU A 5 -1.59 -21.08 -2.76
N LEU A 6 -2.64 -21.91 -2.77
CA LEU A 6 -3.66 -21.90 -3.82
C LEU A 6 -4.43 -20.58 -3.84
N TYR A 7 -4.82 -20.07 -2.66
CA TYR A 7 -5.49 -18.78 -2.53
C TYR A 7 -4.61 -17.64 -3.04
N VAL A 8 -3.36 -17.54 -2.57
CA VAL A 8 -2.39 -16.51 -3.01
C VAL A 8 -2.17 -16.56 -4.52
N GLN A 9 -2.03 -17.75 -5.10
CA GLN A 9 -1.83 -17.89 -6.54
C GLN A 9 -3.07 -17.46 -7.35
N THR A 10 -4.26 -17.77 -6.84
CA THR A 10 -5.53 -17.36 -7.46
C THR A 10 -5.66 -15.84 -7.46
N ASP A 11 -5.44 -15.21 -6.31
CA ASP A 11 -5.48 -13.75 -6.18
C ASP A 11 -4.43 -13.07 -7.06
N ARG A 12 -3.21 -13.62 -7.11
CA ARG A 12 -2.14 -13.12 -7.99
C ARG A 12 -2.55 -13.16 -9.46
N ALA A 13 -3.20 -14.23 -9.90
CA ALA A 13 -3.68 -14.33 -11.29
C ALA A 13 -4.77 -13.29 -11.59
N VAL A 14 -5.66 -13.02 -10.62
CA VAL A 14 -6.68 -11.98 -10.74
C VAL A 14 -6.04 -10.60 -10.82
N THR A 15 -5.11 -10.27 -9.92
CA THR A 15 -4.37 -9.00 -9.94
C THR A 15 -3.62 -8.82 -11.26
N GLN A 16 -2.91 -9.85 -11.72
CA GLN A 16 -2.18 -9.81 -12.98
C GLN A 16 -3.09 -9.47 -14.16
N ARG A 17 -4.27 -10.12 -14.25
CA ARG A 17 -5.24 -9.86 -15.31
C ARG A 17 -5.77 -8.43 -15.28
N ILE A 18 -6.06 -7.90 -14.09
CA ILE A 18 -6.51 -6.51 -13.92
C ILE A 18 -5.41 -5.54 -14.35
N CYS A 19 -4.19 -5.72 -13.85
CA CYS A 19 -3.05 -4.87 -14.21
C CYS A 19 -2.75 -4.91 -15.71
N THR A 20 -2.81 -6.09 -16.34
CA THR A 20 -2.66 -6.22 -17.80
C THR A 20 -3.73 -5.41 -18.53
N ALA A 21 -5.01 -5.56 -18.17
CA ALA A 21 -6.10 -4.84 -18.82
C ALA A 21 -5.97 -3.32 -18.68
N LEU A 22 -5.54 -2.83 -17.51
CA LEU A 22 -5.29 -1.40 -17.29
C LEU A 22 -4.10 -0.89 -18.11
N ALA A 23 -3.02 -1.68 -18.21
CA ALA A 23 -1.83 -1.32 -18.98
C ALA A 23 -2.09 -1.31 -20.50
N GLU A 24 -2.89 -2.24 -21.01
CA GLU A 24 -3.32 -2.30 -22.42
C GLU A 24 -4.12 -1.06 -22.86
N GLN A 25 -4.78 -0.39 -21.91
CA GLN A 25 -5.50 0.87 -22.12
C GLN A 25 -4.67 2.11 -21.73
N GLN A 26 -3.37 1.92 -21.42
CA GLN A 26 -2.44 2.98 -21.01
C GLN A 26 -2.91 3.78 -19.78
N LEU A 27 -3.61 3.12 -18.85
CA LEU A 27 -4.19 3.78 -17.67
C LEU A 27 -3.26 3.84 -16.46
N ILE A 28 -2.04 3.33 -16.57
CA ILE A 28 -1.07 3.31 -15.47
C ILE A 28 0.04 4.31 -15.80
N GLN A 29 0.18 5.34 -14.98
CA GLN A 29 1.19 6.38 -15.14
C GLN A 29 2.08 6.48 -13.90
N ARG A 30 3.26 7.09 -14.05
CA ARG A 30 4.13 7.37 -12.90
C ARG A 30 3.40 8.29 -11.92
N TRP A 31 3.53 8.02 -10.63
CA TRP A 31 2.95 8.84 -9.59
C TRP A 31 4.00 9.80 -9.04
N ASP A 32 3.78 11.10 -9.21
CA ASP A 32 4.62 12.15 -8.63
C ASP A 32 4.13 12.46 -7.21
N ILE A 33 4.68 11.74 -6.24
CA ILE A 33 4.38 11.95 -4.81
C ILE A 33 5.55 12.66 -4.17
N THR A 34 5.24 13.72 -3.43
CA THR A 34 6.20 14.40 -2.59
C THR A 34 5.71 14.41 -1.15
N VAL A 35 6.58 13.98 -0.24
CA VAL A 35 6.31 13.86 1.20
C VAL A 35 7.25 14.80 1.95
N GLN A 36 6.76 15.38 3.05
CA GLN A 36 7.58 16.22 3.91
C GLN A 36 8.22 15.34 4.97
N VAL A 37 9.55 15.38 5.07
CA VAL A 37 10.31 14.74 6.13
C VAL A 37 11.04 15.80 6.94
N GLU A 38 11.53 15.46 8.13
CA GLU A 38 12.20 16.41 9.03
C GLU A 38 13.41 17.10 8.37
N THR A 39 14.03 16.43 7.40
CA THR A 39 15.18 16.95 6.62
C THR A 39 14.79 17.74 5.36
N GLY A 40 13.49 17.92 5.10
CA GLY A 40 12.94 18.66 3.96
C GLY A 40 11.96 17.86 3.10
N GLU A 41 11.74 18.31 1.87
CA GLU A 41 10.80 17.68 0.96
C GLU A 41 11.48 16.52 0.19
N THR A 42 10.91 15.30 0.27
CA THR A 42 11.44 14.11 -0.40
C THR A 42 10.44 13.56 -1.42
N LYS A 43 10.91 13.31 -2.65
CA LYS A 43 10.13 12.69 -3.70
C LYS A 43 10.14 11.17 -3.57
N VAL A 44 8.95 10.56 -3.59
CA VAL A 44 8.80 9.10 -3.58
C VAL A 44 8.78 8.61 -5.02
N GLU A 45 9.83 7.89 -5.41
CA GLU A 45 10.01 7.38 -6.75
C GLU A 45 9.57 5.91 -6.89
N GLY A 46 9.31 5.46 -8.11
CA GLY A 46 8.99 4.06 -8.41
C GLY A 46 7.52 3.68 -8.18
N LEU A 47 6.69 4.61 -7.74
CA LEU A 47 5.25 4.42 -7.60
C LEU A 47 4.49 4.80 -8.88
N TYR A 48 3.36 4.14 -9.07
CA TYR A 48 2.47 4.32 -10.20
C TYR A 48 1.04 4.54 -9.71
N GLN A 49 0.26 5.28 -10.48
CA GLN A 49 -1.13 5.62 -10.21
C GLN A 49 -2.00 5.39 -11.44
N ILE A 50 -3.31 5.33 -11.24
CA ILE A 50 -4.26 5.36 -12.33
C ILE A 50 -4.30 6.76 -12.95
N ASP A 51 -4.30 6.82 -14.27
CA ASP A 51 -4.61 8.03 -15.03
C ASP A 51 -6.12 8.20 -15.15
N GLU A 52 -6.69 8.99 -14.23
CA GLU A 52 -8.11 9.31 -14.21
C GLU A 52 -8.57 10.04 -15.47
N ALA A 53 -7.73 10.92 -16.03
CA ALA A 53 -8.08 11.65 -17.25
C ALA A 53 -8.15 10.71 -18.45
N ALA A 54 -7.16 9.83 -18.61
CA ALA A 54 -7.19 8.80 -19.65
C ALA A 54 -8.37 7.84 -19.46
N MET A 55 -8.66 7.43 -18.23
CA MET A 55 -9.78 6.54 -17.92
C MET A 55 -11.13 7.16 -18.28
N ASN A 56 -11.33 8.44 -17.99
CA ASN A 56 -12.56 9.16 -18.33
C ASN A 56 -12.69 9.46 -19.84
N ALA A 57 -11.59 9.41 -20.58
CA ALA A 57 -11.56 9.59 -22.03
C ALA A 57 -11.73 8.29 -22.84
N LEU A 58 -11.87 7.14 -22.16
CA LEU A 58 -12.01 5.85 -22.83
C LEU A 58 -13.28 5.75 -23.68
N PRO A 59 -13.21 5.06 -24.84
CA PRO A 59 -14.41 4.69 -25.58
C PRO A 59 -15.27 3.71 -24.78
N ALA A 60 -16.57 3.72 -25.04
CA ALA A 60 -17.56 2.94 -24.29
C ALA A 60 -17.24 1.43 -24.29
N GLU A 61 -16.74 0.91 -25.41
CA GLU A 61 -16.37 -0.50 -25.57
C GLU A 61 -15.21 -0.88 -24.63
N ALA A 62 -14.18 -0.05 -24.55
CA ALA A 62 -13.04 -0.27 -23.65
C ALA A 62 -13.47 -0.17 -22.18
N PHE A 63 -14.34 0.81 -21.86
CA PHE A 63 -14.88 0.98 -20.51
C PHE A 63 -15.68 -0.25 -20.05
N VAL A 64 -16.53 -0.80 -20.92
CA VAL A 64 -17.30 -2.02 -20.64
C VAL A 64 -16.37 -3.23 -20.46
N ALA A 65 -15.33 -3.37 -21.29
CA ALA A 65 -14.36 -4.45 -21.17
C ALA A 65 -13.62 -4.40 -19.82
N LEU A 66 -13.16 -3.23 -19.38
CA LEU A 66 -12.51 -3.05 -18.07
C LEU A 66 -13.44 -3.38 -16.91
N ARG A 67 -14.72 -3.02 -17.01
CA ARG A 67 -15.72 -3.37 -15.99
C ARG A 67 -15.90 -4.89 -15.86
N GLN A 68 -15.95 -5.62 -16.98
CA GLN A 68 -16.16 -7.08 -16.96
C GLN A 68 -15.04 -7.85 -16.25
N VAL A 69 -13.81 -7.33 -16.30
CA VAL A 69 -12.67 -7.96 -15.63
C VAL A 69 -12.46 -7.48 -14.20
N GLY A 70 -13.25 -6.51 -13.73
CA GLY A 70 -13.14 -5.90 -12.41
C GLY A 70 -12.12 -4.76 -12.31
N ALA A 71 -11.48 -4.39 -13.43
CA ALA A 71 -10.40 -3.40 -13.42
C ALA A 71 -10.88 -1.99 -13.05
N LEU A 72 -12.12 -1.64 -13.45
CA LEU A 72 -12.70 -0.34 -13.13
C LEU A 72 -12.90 -0.15 -11.61
N GLN A 73 -13.36 -1.20 -10.91
CA GLN A 73 -13.52 -1.16 -9.45
C GLN A 73 -12.17 -0.95 -8.77
N THR A 74 -11.15 -1.72 -9.17
CA THR A 74 -9.79 -1.60 -8.63
C THR A 74 -9.21 -0.22 -8.90
N ALA A 75 -9.42 0.35 -10.09
CA ALA A 75 -8.94 1.67 -10.45
C ALA A 75 -9.54 2.76 -9.54
N TYR A 76 -10.87 2.75 -9.33
CA TYR A 76 -11.51 3.70 -8.41
C TYR A 76 -11.09 3.50 -6.95
N CYS A 77 -10.92 2.26 -6.50
CA CYS A 77 -10.38 2.00 -5.16
C CYS A 77 -8.99 2.61 -4.99
N GLN A 78 -8.11 2.48 -6.00
CA GLN A 78 -6.77 3.08 -5.96
C GLN A 78 -6.85 4.61 -5.90
N LEU A 79 -7.66 5.25 -6.76
CA LEU A 79 -7.85 6.70 -6.76
C LEU A 79 -8.35 7.22 -5.40
N LEU A 80 -9.27 6.49 -4.76
CA LEU A 80 -9.74 6.83 -3.43
C LEU A 80 -8.64 6.66 -2.37
N SER A 81 -7.90 5.54 -2.41
CA SER A 81 -6.79 5.27 -1.48
C SER A 81 -5.71 6.34 -1.52
N MET A 82 -5.45 6.95 -2.67
CA MET A 82 -4.46 8.02 -2.81
C MET A 82 -4.75 9.26 -1.94
N GLN A 83 -6.01 9.50 -1.58
CA GLN A 83 -6.40 10.64 -0.72
C GLN A 83 -5.87 10.47 0.72
N HIS A 84 -5.49 9.26 1.10
CA HIS A 84 -4.99 8.93 2.44
C HIS A 84 -3.47 9.07 2.60
N LEU A 85 -2.75 9.61 1.59
CA LEU A 85 -1.31 9.87 1.71
C LEU A 85 -0.95 10.75 2.91
N LYS A 86 -1.78 11.74 3.24
CA LYS A 86 -1.57 12.58 4.44
C LYS A 86 -1.65 11.79 5.74
N THR A 87 -2.51 10.78 5.79
CA THR A 87 -2.60 9.90 6.96
C THR A 87 -1.38 9.00 7.04
N LEU A 88 -0.87 8.52 5.91
CA LEU A 88 0.38 7.74 5.88
C LEU A 88 1.57 8.56 6.37
N ASP A 89 1.63 9.84 6.03
CA ASP A 89 2.64 10.79 6.52
C ASP A 89 2.59 10.94 8.06
N GLN A 90 1.39 11.16 8.61
CA GLN A 90 1.18 11.23 10.07
C GLN A 90 1.59 9.94 10.79
N LEU A 91 1.25 8.79 10.22
CA LEU A 91 1.60 7.48 10.78
C LEU A 91 3.11 7.22 10.71
N ALA A 92 3.77 7.65 9.64
CA ALA A 92 5.22 7.54 9.51
C ALA A 92 5.94 8.34 10.61
N HIS A 93 5.52 9.59 10.85
CA HIS A 93 6.07 10.40 11.94
C HIS A 93 5.82 9.79 13.32
N ALA A 94 4.62 9.28 13.61
CA ALA A 94 4.32 8.61 14.87
C ALA A 94 5.19 7.35 15.08
N HIS A 95 5.57 6.66 13.99
CA HIS A 95 6.45 5.50 14.04
C HIS A 95 7.91 5.88 14.34
N GLU A 96 8.39 7.02 13.83
CA GLU A 96 9.71 7.56 14.16
C GLU A 96 9.80 7.91 15.65
N GLU A 97 8.76 8.53 16.22
CA GLU A 97 8.70 8.87 17.65
C GLU A 97 8.73 7.63 18.56
N THR A 98 8.12 6.52 18.14
CA THR A 98 8.11 5.25 18.91
C THR A 98 9.34 4.38 18.69
N THR A 99 10.09 4.58 17.60
CA THR A 99 11.32 3.84 17.29
C THR A 99 12.56 4.50 17.92
N GLN A 100 12.42 5.67 18.55
CA GLN A 100 13.48 6.19 19.40
C GLN A 100 13.75 5.18 20.54
N PRO A 101 14.97 4.62 20.63
CA PRO A 101 15.29 3.72 21.71
C PRO A 101 15.04 4.44 23.04
N PRO A 102 14.39 3.81 24.03
CA PRO A 102 14.25 4.41 25.35
C PRO A 102 15.63 4.86 25.80
N GLN A 103 15.83 6.17 25.97
CA GLN A 103 17.12 6.75 26.37
C GLN A 103 17.49 6.41 27.84
N ASN A 104 16.96 5.30 28.37
CA ASN A 104 17.14 4.89 29.76
C ASN A 104 17.04 3.36 29.98
N LEU A 105 17.50 2.53 29.03
CA LEU A 105 17.59 1.07 29.23
C LEU A 105 19.01 0.56 29.53
N LEU A 106 19.96 1.45 29.82
CA LEU A 106 21.31 1.04 30.25
C LEU A 106 21.56 1.40 31.71
N SER A 107 20.86 0.73 32.62
CA SER A 107 21.40 0.42 33.94
C SER A 107 20.68 -0.78 34.54
N ASP A 108 21.38 -1.91 34.42
CA ASP A 108 21.23 -3.20 35.09
C ASP A 108 20.01 -4.07 34.77
N GLU A 109 20.33 -5.18 34.09
CA GLU A 109 19.55 -6.39 33.80
C GLU A 109 18.51 -6.29 32.66
N LEU A 110 18.88 -6.86 31.51
CA LEU A 110 17.96 -7.29 30.46
C LEU A 110 17.06 -8.38 31.06
N ASP A 111 15.87 -7.98 31.51
CA ASP A 111 14.89 -8.90 32.05
C ASP A 111 14.18 -9.63 30.90
N PHE A 112 14.62 -10.86 30.61
CA PHE A 112 14.06 -11.73 29.58
C PHE A 112 12.78 -12.46 30.03
N GLU A 113 12.24 -12.15 31.20
CA GLU A 113 10.96 -12.68 31.65
C GLU A 113 9.79 -12.33 30.70
N LEU A 114 9.93 -11.29 29.87
CA LEU A 114 8.96 -10.93 28.82
C LEU A 114 8.81 -12.01 27.72
N LEU A 115 9.84 -12.83 27.49
CA LEU A 115 9.82 -13.86 26.44
C LEU A 115 9.23 -15.20 26.89
N ASN A 116 8.98 -15.38 28.19
CA ASN A 116 8.67 -16.68 28.75
C ASN A 116 7.17 -16.93 28.97
N ASP A 117 6.34 -15.89 29.04
CA ASP A 117 4.90 -16.07 29.01
C ASP A 117 4.42 -16.14 27.56
N GLY A 118 3.99 -17.33 27.14
CA GLY A 118 3.52 -17.69 25.79
C GLY A 118 2.26 -16.95 25.31
N GLY A 119 2.23 -15.63 25.47
CA GLY A 119 1.23 -14.71 24.97
C GLY A 119 1.53 -14.32 23.54
N THR A 120 0.52 -14.48 22.69
CA THR A 120 0.46 -13.98 21.32
C THR A 120 1.01 -12.56 21.21
N ILE A 121 1.92 -12.33 20.26
CA ILE A 121 2.38 -10.99 19.87
C ILE A 121 1.15 -10.20 19.42
N SER A 122 0.70 -9.28 20.26
CA SER A 122 -0.45 -8.43 20.00
C SER A 122 0.01 -7.13 19.36
N PHE A 123 -0.26 -6.96 18.07
CA PHE A 123 -0.25 -5.64 17.46
C PHE A 123 -1.55 -4.97 17.89
N GLY A 124 -1.45 -3.99 18.78
CA GLY A 124 -2.57 -3.15 19.22
C GLY A 124 -3.26 -2.44 18.04
N PRO A 125 -4.42 -1.80 18.32
CA PRO A 125 -5.52 -1.60 17.38
C PRO A 125 -5.18 -0.84 16.10
#